data_AF-A0A7W4GX78-F1
#
_entry.id   AF-A0A7W4GX78-F1
#
_cell.length_a   1.000
_cell.length_b   1.000
_cell.length_c   1.000
_cell.angle_alpha   90.00
_cell.angle_beta   90.00
_cell.angle_gamma   90.00
#
_symmetry.space_group_name_H-M   'P 1'
#
loop_
_entity.id
_entity.type
_entity.pdbx_description
1 polymer ?
#
loop_
_entity_poly.entity_id
_entity_poly.type
_entity_poly.pdbx_seq_one_letter_code
_entity_poly.pdbx_strand_id
1 'polypeptide(L)'
;MSRTVRQKARLIAQDQLVRRREALVAREARICDQVLEATAATLERDRVVADSERRIALAVHALAIAEAVPVSEVAELCGLDVREVNRLLRAGSHGRGSARAEKLLVADAGDTGEG
;
A
#
# COMPACT_ATOMS: atom_id res chain seq x y z
N MET A 1 27.74 49.97 28.71
CA MET A 1 28.25 48.89 27.83
C MET A 1 27.43 47.58 27.86
N SER A 2 26.43 47.40 28.73
CA SER A 2 25.64 46.15 28.82
C SER A 2 24.58 45.95 27.72
N ARG A 3 24.08 47.03 27.11
CA ARG A 3 23.06 47.00 26.05
C ARG A 3 23.54 46.26 24.78
N THR A 4 24.81 46.44 24.41
CA THR A 4 25.40 45.84 23.19
C THR A 4 25.71 44.35 23.36
N VAL A 5 26.15 43.90 24.55
CA VAL A 5 26.41 42.47 24.83
C VAL A 5 25.11 41.66 24.81
N ARG A 6 24.03 42.16 25.43
CA ARG A 6 22.72 41.48 25.36
C ARG A 6 22.17 41.42 23.94
N GLN A 7 22.36 42.47 23.15
CA GLN A 7 21.92 42.48 21.76
C GLN A 7 22.68 41.44 20.92
N LYS A 8 24.00 41.35 21.09
CA LYS A 8 24.83 40.32 20.44
C LYS A 8 24.41 38.91 20.87
N ALA A 9 24.18 38.69 22.16
CA ALA A 9 23.69 37.41 22.68
C ALA A 9 22.31 37.03 22.09
N ARG A 10 21.41 38.00 21.94
CA ARG A 10 20.09 37.79 21.33
C ARG A 10 20.21 37.38 19.86
N LEU A 11 21.08 38.04 19.09
CA LEU A 11 21.31 37.69 17.68
C LEU A 11 21.88 36.27 17.54
N ILE A 12 22.86 35.91 18.37
CA ILE A 12 23.43 34.55 18.38
C ILE A 12 22.35 33.52 18.74
N ALA A 13 21.55 33.79 19.78
CA ALA A 13 20.47 32.88 20.17
C ALA A 13 19.42 32.72 19.07
N GLN A 14 19.05 33.79 18.36
CA GLN A 14 18.11 33.73 17.24
C GLN A 14 18.67 32.92 16.07
N ASP A 15 19.93 33.15 15.69
CA ASP A 15 20.60 32.38 14.63
C ASP A 15 20.66 30.88 14.95
N GLN A 16 20.99 30.51 16.18
CA GLN A 16 20.99 29.11 16.64
C GLN A 16 19.59 28.48 16.57
N LEU A 17 18.55 29.22 16.96
CA LEU A 17 17.16 28.74 16.89
C LEU A 17 16.70 28.56 15.44
N VAL A 18 17.07 29.46 14.54
CA VAL A 18 16.77 29.35 13.10
C VAL A 18 17.44 28.11 12.52
N ARG A 19 18.74 27.93 12.72
CA ARG A 19 19.49 26.75 12.23
C ARG A 19 18.92 25.45 12.78
N ARG A 20 18.54 25.42 14.05
CA ARG A 20 17.91 24.24 14.65
C ARG A 20 16.56 23.94 14.01
N ARG A 21 15.75 24.97 13.75
CA ARG A 21 14.46 24.81 13.07
C ARG A 21 14.65 24.29 11.65
N GLU A 22 15.59 24.86 10.88
CA GLU A 22 15.93 24.41 9.54
C GLU A 22 16.39 22.95 9.53
N ALA A 23 17.27 22.56 10.47
CA ALA A 23 17.73 21.19 10.60
C ALA A 23 16.59 20.21 10.94
N LEU A 24 15.65 20.61 11.81
CA LEU A 24 14.47 19.80 12.13
C LEU A 24 13.54 19.66 10.93
N VAL A 25 13.26 20.74 10.21
CA VAL A 25 12.42 20.71 8.99
C VAL A 25 13.07 19.84 7.92
N ALA A 26 14.37 19.97 7.69
CA ALA A 26 15.08 19.15 6.71
C ALA A 26 15.11 17.67 7.10
N ARG A 27 15.21 17.36 8.40
CA ARG A 27 15.10 15.99 8.90
C ARG A 27 13.70 15.44 8.71
N GLU A 28 12.67 16.22 9.04
CA GLU A 28 11.29 15.81 8.89
C GLU A 28 10.95 15.54 7.43
N ALA A 29 11.36 16.43 6.51
CA ALA A 29 11.19 16.23 5.07
C ALA A 29 11.79 14.90 4.61
N ARG A 30 13.04 14.59 5.00
CA ARG A 30 13.68 13.31 4.67
C ARG A 30 12.94 12.11 5.25
N ILE A 31 12.40 12.22 6.47
CA ILE A 31 11.62 11.14 7.09
C ILE A 31 10.31 10.94 6.32
N CYS A 32 9.60 12.02 5.98
CA CYS A 32 8.39 11.95 5.18
C CYS A 32 8.65 11.27 3.83
N ASP A 33 9.71 11.66 3.13
CA ASP A 33 10.08 11.05 1.85
C ASP A 33 10.35 9.55 1.99
N GLN A 34 11.12 9.14 3.00
CA GLN A 34 11.42 7.73 3.29
C GLN A 34 10.16 6.93 3.64
N VAL A 35 9.26 7.51 4.42
CA VAL A 35 7.98 6.86 4.80
C VAL A 35 7.08 6.72 3.57
N LEU A 36 7.00 7.74 2.72
CA LEU A 36 6.24 7.68 1.47
C LEU A 36 6.77 6.60 0.54
N GLU A 37 8.09 6.52 0.37
CA GLU A 37 8.73 5.48 -0.46
C GLU A 37 8.46 4.08 0.09
N ALA A 38 8.65 3.86 1.40
CA ALA A 38 8.37 2.58 2.03
C ALA A 38 6.89 2.19 1.94
N THR A 39 5.98 3.15 2.10
CA THR A 39 4.54 2.94 1.97
C THR A 39 4.16 2.58 0.54
N ALA A 40 4.68 3.31 -0.45
CA ALA A 40 4.46 3.03 -1.86
C ALA A 40 4.96 1.63 -2.25
N ALA A 41 6.16 1.25 -1.81
CA ALA A 41 6.71 -0.08 -2.03
C ALA A 41 5.86 -1.19 -1.40
N THR A 42 5.31 -0.94 -0.21
CA THR A 42 4.41 -1.89 0.47
C THR A 42 3.11 -2.06 -0.31
N LEU A 43 2.48 -0.97 -0.73
CA LEU A 43 1.27 -1.02 -1.54
C LEU A 43 1.49 -1.74 -2.87
N GLU A 44 2.62 -1.51 -3.52
CA GLU A 44 2.95 -2.19 -4.77
C GLU A 44 3.17 -3.69 -4.57
N ARG A 45 3.91 -4.07 -3.52
CA ARG A 45 4.07 -5.47 -3.15
C ARG A 45 2.72 -6.14 -2.91
N ASP A 46 1.83 -5.50 -2.16
CA ASP A 46 0.53 -6.08 -1.82
C ASP A 46 -0.36 -6.23 -3.08
N ARG A 47 -0.26 -5.31 -4.04
CA ARG A 47 -0.91 -5.47 -5.36
C ARG A 47 -0.36 -6.67 -6.13
N VAL A 48 0.96 -6.83 -6.20
CA VAL A 48 1.60 -7.95 -6.88
C VAL A 48 1.22 -9.28 -6.24
N VAL A 49 1.17 -9.34 -4.90
CA VAL A 49 0.72 -10.52 -4.16
C VAL A 49 -0.74 -10.83 -4.49
N ALA A 50 -1.63 -9.84 -4.41
CA ALA A 50 -3.05 -10.04 -4.71
C ALA A 50 -3.31 -10.50 -6.16
N ASP A 51 -2.58 -9.95 -7.14
CA ASP A 51 -2.69 -10.39 -8.53
C ASP A 51 -2.16 -11.82 -8.72
N SER A 52 -1.04 -12.14 -8.08
CA SER A 52 -0.47 -13.49 -8.11
C SER A 52 -1.45 -14.51 -7.50
N GLU A 53 -2.02 -14.22 -6.34
CA GLU A 53 -3.04 -15.06 -5.71
C GLU A 53 -4.27 -15.25 -6.60
N ARG A 54 -4.74 -14.18 -7.26
CA ARG A 54 -5.85 -14.26 -8.22
C ARG A 54 -5.52 -15.19 -9.38
N ARG A 55 -4.32 -15.07 -9.96
CA ARG A 55 -3.88 -15.91 -11.08
C ARG A 55 -3.74 -17.37 -10.67
N ILE A 56 -3.22 -17.63 -9.46
CA ILE A 56 -3.16 -18.98 -8.88
C ILE A 56 -4.57 -19.55 -8.70
N ALA A 57 -5.51 -18.78 -8.13
CA ALA A 57 -6.89 -19.21 -7.94
C ALA A 57 -7.58 -19.54 -9.27
N LEU A 58 -7.35 -18.76 -10.33
CA LEU A 58 -7.86 -19.04 -11.67
C LEU A 58 -7.31 -20.34 -12.24
N ALA A 59 -6.00 -20.58 -12.10
CA ALA A 59 -5.38 -21.83 -12.56
C ALA A 59 -5.90 -23.04 -11.78
N VAL A 60 -6.01 -22.94 -10.46
CA VAL A 60 -6.59 -23.98 -9.59
C VAL A 60 -8.04 -24.28 -9.98
N HIS A 61 -8.84 -23.25 -10.25
CA HIS A 61 -10.22 -23.43 -10.69
C HIS A 61 -10.31 -24.08 -12.07
N ALA A 62 -9.42 -23.72 -13.00
CA ALA A 62 -9.38 -24.36 -14.32
C ALA A 62 -9.10 -25.88 -14.18
N LEU A 63 -8.08 -26.24 -13.40
CA LEU A 63 -7.74 -27.65 -13.16
C LEU A 63 -8.87 -28.41 -12.45
N ALA A 64 -9.35 -27.89 -11.31
CA ALA A 64 -10.30 -28.62 -10.49
C ALA A 64 -11.71 -28.68 -11.08
N ILE A 65 -12.14 -27.66 -11.83
CA ILE A 65 -13.52 -27.54 -12.31
C ILE A 65 -13.64 -27.79 -13.80
N ALA A 66 -12.81 -27.16 -14.64
CA ALA A 66 -12.92 -27.32 -16.09
C ALA A 66 -12.37 -28.69 -16.53
N GLU A 67 -11.21 -29.08 -15.99
CA GLU A 67 -10.58 -30.37 -16.27
C GLU A 67 -11.02 -31.48 -15.29
N ALA A 68 -11.87 -31.15 -14.32
CA ALA A 68 -12.40 -32.06 -13.30
C ALA A 68 -11.33 -32.84 -12.51
N VAL A 69 -10.12 -32.29 -12.35
CA VAL A 69 -9.03 -32.91 -11.62
C VAL A 69 -9.36 -32.95 -10.12
N PRO A 70 -9.18 -34.09 -9.43
CA PRO A 70 -9.39 -34.19 -7.98
C PRO A 70 -8.55 -33.17 -7.19
N VAL A 71 -9.14 -32.61 -6.14
CA VAL A 71 -8.50 -31.56 -5.31
C VAL A 71 -7.15 -31.99 -4.74
N SER A 72 -6.98 -33.26 -4.35
CA SER A 72 -5.71 -33.80 -3.85
C SER A 72 -4.63 -33.82 -4.94
N GLU A 73 -5.01 -34.16 -6.18
CA GLU A 73 -4.09 -34.19 -7.32
C GLU A 73 -3.71 -32.77 -7.75
N VAL A 74 -4.66 -31.82 -7.73
CA VAL A 74 -4.34 -30.39 -7.95
C VAL A 74 -3.37 -29.87 -6.89
N ALA A 75 -3.56 -30.26 -5.62
CA ALA A 75 -2.67 -29.88 -4.54
C ALA A 75 -1.24 -30.38 -4.79
N GLU A 76 -1.08 -31.64 -5.18
CA GLU A 76 0.21 -32.22 -5.52
C GLU A 76 0.86 -31.54 -6.75
N LEU A 77 0.11 -31.36 -7.85
CA LEU A 77 0.61 -30.74 -9.08
C LEU A 77 1.03 -29.29 -8.90
N CYS A 78 0.32 -28.55 -8.06
CA CYS A 78 0.61 -27.14 -7.79
C CYS A 78 1.56 -26.94 -6.60
N GLY A 79 1.96 -28.00 -5.89
CA GLY A 79 2.77 -27.90 -4.67
C GLY A 79 2.06 -27.14 -3.54
N LEU A 80 0.73 -27.20 -3.51
CA LEU A 80 -0.12 -26.55 -2.51
C LEU A 80 -0.62 -27.58 -1.51
N ASP A 81 -1.03 -27.13 -0.33
CA ASP A 81 -1.78 -27.99 0.56
C ASP A 81 -3.26 -28.09 0.13
N VAL A 82 -3.93 -29.18 0.50
CA VAL A 82 -5.34 -29.42 0.15
C VAL A 82 -6.27 -28.34 0.71
N ARG A 83 -5.96 -27.75 1.88
CA ARG A 83 -6.78 -26.69 2.49
C ARG A 83 -6.67 -25.41 1.68
N GLU A 84 -5.50 -25.12 1.15
CA GLU A 84 -5.16 -23.99 0.31
C GLU A 84 -5.87 -24.06 -1.03
N VAL A 85 -5.84 -25.22 -1.69
CA VAL A 85 -6.62 -25.46 -2.90
C VAL A 85 -8.12 -25.23 -2.64
N ASN A 86 -8.65 -25.77 -1.55
CA ASN A 86 -10.06 -25.54 -1.17
C ASN A 86 -10.36 -24.06 -0.86
N ARG A 87 -9.42 -23.35 -0.21
CA ARG A 87 -9.55 -21.91 0.07
C ARG A 87 -9.63 -21.10 -1.23
N LEU A 88 -8.74 -21.38 -2.18
CA LEU A 88 -8.68 -20.72 -3.49
C LEU A 88 -9.94 -20.98 -4.33
N LEU A 89 -10.46 -22.22 -4.31
CA LEU A 89 -11.72 -22.56 -4.98
C LEU A 89 -12.91 -21.78 -4.40
N ARG A 90 -12.97 -21.63 -3.06
CA ARG A 90 -14.01 -20.81 -2.41
C ARG A 90 -13.86 -19.33 -2.74
N ALA A 91 -12.65 -18.80 -2.73
CA ALA A 91 -12.39 -17.39 -3.06
C ALA A 91 -12.80 -17.05 -4.51
N GLY A 92 -12.50 -17.95 -5.47
CA GLY A 92 -12.91 -17.81 -6.87
C GLY A 92 -14.44 -17.81 -7.07
N SER A 93 -15.18 -18.52 -6.22
CA SER A 93 -16.65 -18.53 -6.26
C SER A 93 -17.29 -17.20 -5.83
N HIS A 94 -16.62 -16.42 -4.96
CA HIS A 94 -17.09 -15.11 -4.47
C HIS A 94 -16.52 -13.92 -5.28
N GLY A 95 -15.43 -14.13 -6.03
CA GLY A 95 -14.71 -13.10 -6.79
C GLY A 95 -15.44 -12.52 -8.01
N ARG A 96 -16.52 -13.15 -8.51
CA ARG A 96 -17.34 -12.56 -9.60
C ARG A 96 -18.19 -11.36 -9.15
N GLY A 97 -18.35 -11.12 -7.84
CA GLY A 97 -19.11 -9.99 -7.30
C GLY A 97 -18.30 -8.72 -7.02
N SER A 98 -16.97 -8.81 -6.88
CA SER A 98 -16.13 -7.71 -6.36
C SER A 98 -15.71 -6.69 -7.43
N ALA A 99 -15.62 -7.08 -8.70
CA ALA A 99 -15.30 -6.16 -9.81
C ALA A 99 -16.38 -5.07 -10.06
N ARG A 100 -17.57 -5.20 -9.45
CA ARG A 100 -18.65 -4.19 -9.54
C ARG A 100 -18.51 -3.07 -8.49
N ALA A 101 -17.81 -3.33 -7.38
CA ALA A 101 -17.69 -2.37 -6.28
C ALA A 101 -16.66 -1.27 -6.55
N GLU A 102 -15.58 -1.58 -7.26
CA GLU A 102 -14.51 -0.62 -7.57
C GLU A 102 -14.95 0.45 -8.59
N LYS A 103 -15.96 0.14 -9.43
CA LYS A 103 -16.50 1.06 -10.43
C LYS A 103 -17.48 2.10 -9.86
N LEU A 104 -17.99 1.91 -8.63
CA LEU A 104 -18.90 2.87 -7.99
C LEU A 104 -18.19 4.00 -7.23
N LEU A 105 -16.95 3.80 -6.80
CA LEU A 105 -16.23 4.78 -5.97
C LEU A 105 -15.57 5.92 -6.77
N VAL A 106 -15.46 5.80 -8.09
CA VAL A 106 -14.83 6.83 -8.96
C VAL A 106 -15.87 7.84 -9.50
N ALA A 107 -17.17 7.60 -9.32
CA ALA A 107 -18.23 8.42 -9.94
C ALA A 107 -18.66 9.66 -9.12
N ASP A 108 -18.20 9.84 -7.87
CA ASP A 108 -18.73 10.86 -6.94
C ASP A 108 -17.79 12.04 -6.68
N ALA A 109 -16.67 12.15 -7.42
CA ALA A 109 -15.62 13.13 -7.16
C ALA A 109 -15.52 14.26 -8.20
N GLY A 110 -16.66 14.77 -8.69
CA GLY A 110 -16.61 15.85 -9.68
C GLY A 110 -17.93 16.54 -9.96
N ASP A 111 -18.56 17.17 -8.97
CA ASP A 111 -19.44 18.31 -9.24
C ASP A 111 -19.55 19.24 -8.02
N THR A 112 -18.66 20.22 -7.93
CA THR A 112 -18.93 21.48 -7.21
C THR A 112 -18.31 22.61 -8.03
N GLY A 113 -18.97 22.89 -9.16
CA GLY A 113 -18.77 24.12 -9.94
C GLY A 113 -19.65 25.24 -9.39
N GLU A 114 -19.02 26.39 -9.16
CA GLU A 114 -19.56 27.65 -8.66
C GLU A 114 -20.71 28.24 -9.50
N GLY A 115 -21.60 28.97 -8.83
CA GLY A 115 -22.61 29.86 -9.42
C GLY A 115 -23.13 30.85 -8.40
#